data_AF-A0AAD5B8M3-F1
#
_entry.id   AF-A0AAD5B8M3-F1
#
_cell.length_a   1.000
_cell.length_b   1.000
_cell.length_c   1.000
_cell.angle_alpha   90.00
_cell.angle_beta   90.00
_cell.angle_gamma   90.00
#
_symmetry.space_group_name_H-M   'P 1'
#
loop_
_entity.id
_entity.type
_entity.pdbx_description
1 polymer ?
#
loop_
_entity_poly.entity_id
_entity_poly.type
_entity_poly.pdbx_seq_one_letter_code
_entity_poly.pdbx_strand_id
1 'polypeptide(L)'
;MDLHQKEIQGFFSFPVDNLRASPFLLQYIQEEVPDYRNAIIVAKSPSAAKRAQSYAERLRLGLAVIHGEAQCSESDMADGRHSPPCVRNTGHPGLELP
;
A
#
# COMPACT_ATOMS: atom_id res chain seq x y z
N MET A 1 12.53 13.59 2.53
CA MET A 1 11.22 13.09 2.99
C MET A 1 10.89 11.87 2.16
N ASP A 2 10.34 10.83 2.78
CA ASP A 2 10.32 9.44 2.31
C ASP A 2 10.26 9.25 0.80
N LEU A 3 11.35 8.70 0.23
CA LEU A 3 11.31 8.21 -1.14
C LEU A 3 10.32 7.04 -1.26
N HIS A 4 9.60 7.01 -2.39
CA HIS A 4 8.69 5.91 -2.69
C HIS A 4 9.43 4.56 -2.72
N GLN A 5 10.62 4.56 -3.32
CA GLN A 5 11.58 3.46 -3.36
C GLN A 5 12.97 4.00 -3.00
N LYS A 6 13.72 3.26 -2.18
CA LYS A 6 15.06 3.69 -1.73
C LYS A 6 16.08 3.71 -2.86
N GLU A 7 15.85 2.87 -3.87
CA GLU A 7 16.67 2.68 -5.06
C GLU A 7 16.77 3.97 -5.90
N ILE A 8 15.82 4.90 -5.75
CA ILE A 8 15.83 6.19 -6.45
C ILE A 8 17.12 6.97 -6.17
N GLN A 9 17.74 6.82 -4.99
CA GLN A 9 19.02 7.47 -4.69
C GLN A 9 20.15 7.05 -5.63
N GLY A 10 20.11 5.83 -6.17
CA GLY A 10 21.14 5.32 -7.07
C GLY A 10 21.15 5.94 -8.47
N PHE A 11 20.10 6.69 -8.83
CA PHE A 11 20.05 7.40 -10.12
C PHE A 11 20.80 8.74 -10.11
N PHE A 12 21.17 9.25 -8.94
CA PHE A 12 21.84 10.54 -8.81
C PHE A 12 23.34 10.35 -8.59
N SER A 13 24.13 11.15 -9.31
CA SER A 13 25.60 11.16 -9.15
C SER A 13 26.07 12.09 -8.01
N PHE A 14 25.16 12.84 -7.40
CA PHE A 14 25.40 13.74 -6.26
C PHE A 14 24.68 13.22 -5.01
N PRO A 15 25.11 13.60 -3.79
CA PRO A 15 24.48 13.11 -2.56
C PRO A 15 23.02 13.58 -2.43
N VAL A 16 22.13 12.66 -2.05
CA VAL A 16 20.69 12.92 -1.85
C VAL A 16 20.27 12.51 -0.44
N ASP A 17 19.73 13.45 0.32
CA ASP A 17 19.22 13.20 1.67
C ASP A 17 17.80 12.61 1.67
N ASN A 18 17.69 11.31 1.94
CA ASN A 18 16.39 10.64 2.10
C ASN A 18 15.90 10.69 3.55
N LEU A 19 15.39 11.85 3.97
CA LEU A 19 14.80 12.02 5.30
C LEU A 19 13.58 11.09 5.50
N ARG A 20 13.47 10.44 6.67
CA ARG A 20 12.37 9.53 7.06
C ARG A 20 11.39 10.22 8.00
N ALA A 21 10.11 10.20 7.66
CA ALA A 21 9.00 10.69 8.50
C ALA A 21 8.58 9.68 9.58
N SER A 22 9.06 8.43 9.51
CA SER A 22 8.61 7.35 10.40
C SER A 22 8.73 7.65 11.90
N PRO A 23 9.79 8.30 12.44
CA PRO A 23 9.86 8.60 13.86
C PRO A 23 8.73 9.53 14.32
N PHE A 24 8.45 10.57 13.53
CA PHE A 24 7.37 11.52 13.79
C PHE A 24 6.00 10.86 13.76
N LEU A 25 5.74 10.01 12.75
CA LEU A 25 4.47 9.29 12.65
C LEU A 25 4.26 8.29 13.79
N LEU A 26 5.33 7.63 14.27
CA LEU A 26 5.24 6.72 15.41
C LEU A 26 4.86 7.47 16.68
N GLN A 27 5.49 8.62 16.93
CA GLN A 27 5.17 9.47 18.07
C GLN A 27 3.72 9.95 17.99
N TYR A 28 3.29 10.44 16.83
CA TYR A 28 1.91 10.87 16.61
C TYR A 28 0.90 9.76 16.93
N ILE A 29 1.15 8.53 16.48
CA ILE A 29 0.26 7.39 16.79
C ILE A 29 0.18 7.13 18.30
N GLN A 30 1.29 7.27 19.02
CA GLN A 30 1.33 7.04 20.46
C GLN A 30 0.63 8.13 21.27
N GLU A 31 0.68 9.38 20.80
CA GLU A 31 0.14 10.54 21.50
C GLU A 31 -1.34 10.81 21.15
N GLU A 32 -1.70 10.65 19.88
CA GLU A 32 -2.98 11.15 19.34
C GLU A 32 -4.00 10.05 19.05
N VAL A 33 -3.61 8.77 19.00
CA VAL A 33 -4.56 7.66 18.78
C VAL A 33 -4.97 7.06 20.13
N PRO A 34 -6.25 7.21 20.54
CA PRO A 34 -6.74 6.60 21.77
C PRO A 34 -6.64 5.08 21.70
N ASP A 35 -6.16 4.47 22.77
CA ASP A 35 -6.00 3.01 22.89
C ASP A 35 -5.25 2.36 21.71
N TYR A 36 -4.18 3.02 21.21
CA TYR A 36 -3.40 2.50 20.09
C TYR A 36 -2.86 1.07 20.32
N ARG A 37 -2.76 0.63 21.58
CA ARG A 37 -2.32 -0.72 21.96
C ARG A 37 -3.28 -1.81 21.51
N ASN A 38 -4.56 -1.48 21.34
CA ASN A 38 -5.58 -2.37 20.80
C ASN A 38 -5.80 -2.16 19.29
N ALA A 39 -4.96 -1.35 18.63
CA ALA A 39 -5.05 -1.11 17.20
C ALA A 39 -4.27 -2.15 16.36
N ILE A 40 -4.56 -2.17 15.06
CA ILE A 40 -3.86 -2.99 14.07
C ILE A 40 -3.33 -2.09 12.94
N ILE A 41 -2.11 -2.35 12.48
CA ILE A 41 -1.57 -1.65 11.31
C ILE A 41 -2.05 -2.37 10.05
N VAL A 42 -2.64 -1.62 9.11
CA VAL A 42 -3.19 -2.19 7.87
C VAL A 42 -2.36 -1.75 6.66
N ALA A 43 -1.90 -2.70 5.87
CA ALA A 43 -1.32 -2.46 4.55
C ALA A 43 -2.40 -2.53 3.47
N LYS A 44 -2.58 -1.44 2.70
CA LYS A 44 -3.54 -1.36 1.58
C LYS A 44 -3.30 -2.42 0.49
N SER A 45 -2.07 -2.86 0.33
CA SER A 45 -1.66 -3.80 -0.72
C SER A 45 -0.38 -4.54 -0.31
N PRO A 46 -0.07 -5.68 -0.94
CA PRO A 46 1.14 -6.44 -0.63
C PRO A 46 2.43 -5.64 -0.82
N SER A 47 2.49 -4.74 -1.81
CA SER A 47 3.68 -3.90 -2.04
C SER A 47 3.95 -2.91 -0.91
N ALA A 48 2.91 -2.49 -0.17
CA ALA A 48 3.05 -1.63 1.00
C ALA A 48 3.30 -2.41 2.31
N ALA A 49 3.17 -3.75 2.30
CA ALA A 49 3.24 -4.58 3.49
C ALA A 49 4.56 -4.41 4.25
N LYS A 50 5.68 -4.33 3.54
CA LYS A 50 7.01 -4.13 4.16
C LYS A 50 7.10 -2.83 4.95
N ARG A 51 6.46 -1.76 4.46
CA ARG A 51 6.40 -0.47 5.15
C ARG A 51 5.51 -0.56 6.38
N ALA A 52 4.32 -1.15 6.25
CA ALA A 52 3.38 -1.34 7.35
C ALA A 52 3.96 -2.23 8.47
N GLN A 53 4.63 -3.33 8.10
CA GLN A 53 5.32 -4.23 9.03
C GLN A 53 6.35 -3.48 9.89
N SER A 54 7.14 -2.60 9.27
CA SER A 54 8.12 -1.77 9.97
C SER A 54 7.48 -0.87 11.04
N TYR A 55 6.23 -0.42 10.86
CA TYR A 55 5.47 0.31 11.88
C TYR A 55 4.91 -0.62 12.95
N ALA A 56 4.31 -1.75 12.56
CA ALA A 56 3.76 -2.75 13.46
C ALA A 56 4.81 -3.28 14.46
N GLU A 57 6.01 -3.59 13.98
CA GLU A 57 7.12 -4.05 14.83
C GLU A 57 7.54 -3.00 15.87
N ARG A 58 7.59 -1.72 15.48
CA ARG A 58 7.99 -0.61 16.37
C ARG A 58 6.92 -0.28 17.41
N LEU A 59 5.65 -0.39 17.04
CA LEU A 59 4.52 -0.15 17.95
C LEU A 59 4.12 -1.41 18.75
N ARG A 60 4.67 -2.58 18.40
CA ARG A 60 4.29 -3.90 18.94
C ARG A 60 2.80 -4.20 18.73
N LEU A 61 2.32 -3.95 17.51
CA LEU A 61 0.94 -4.18 17.09
C LEU A 61 0.86 -5.29 16.04
N GLY A 62 -0.35 -5.78 15.81
CA GLY A 62 -0.63 -6.69 14.70
C GLY A 62 -0.48 -6.01 13.33
N LEU A 63 -0.32 -6.82 12.29
CA LEU A 63 -0.29 -6.41 10.89
C LEU A 63 -1.42 -7.12 10.12
N ALA A 64 -2.24 -6.36 9.42
CA ALA A 64 -3.16 -6.87 8.41
C ALA A 64 -2.71 -6.41 7.01
N VAL A 65 -2.90 -7.25 6.01
CA VAL A 65 -2.56 -6.93 4.61
C VAL A 65 -3.78 -7.21 3.74
N ILE A 66 -4.23 -6.19 3.01
CA ILE A 66 -5.33 -6.33 2.06
C ILE A 66 -4.75 -6.83 0.74
N HIS A 67 -5.37 -7.88 0.19
CA HIS A 67 -5.10 -8.41 -1.13
C HIS A 67 -6.43 -8.58 -1.88
N GLY A 68 -6.54 -7.98 -3.05
CA GLY A 68 -7.74 -8.01 -3.88
C GLY A 68 -7.53 -7.22 -5.17
N GLU A 69 -8.34 -7.53 -6.17
CA GLU A 69 -8.38 -6.77 -7.42
C GLU A 69 -9.10 -5.42 -7.21
N ALA A 70 -8.56 -4.35 -7.78
CA ALA A 70 -9.26 -3.08 -7.81
C ALA A 70 -10.51 -3.25 -8.67
N GLN A 71 -11.70 -3.12 -8.09
CA GLN A 71 -12.89 -2.97 -8.89
C GLN A 71 -12.84 -1.59 -9.53
N CYS A 72 -12.60 -1.53 -10.85
CA CYS A 72 -12.95 -0.36 -11.63
C CYS A 72 -14.44 -0.10 -11.37
N SER A 73 -14.75 1.03 -10.75
CA SER A 73 -16.12 1.50 -10.66
C SER A 73 -16.58 1.83 -12.08
N GLU A 74 -17.82 1.49 -12.40
CA GLU A 74 -18.44 1.70 -13.72
C GLU A 74 -18.37 3.17 -14.19
N SER A 75 -18.15 4.10 -13.25
CA SER A 75 -17.90 5.52 -13.49
C SER A 75 -16.62 5.83 -14.27
N ASP A 76 -15.58 5.00 -14.17
CA ASP A 76 -14.29 5.24 -14.84
C ASP A 76 -14.32 4.84 -16.33
N MET A 77 -15.34 4.08 -16.73
CA MET A 77 -15.57 3.70 -18.14
C MET A 77 -16.10 4.86 -18.98
N ALA A 78 -16.74 5.87 -18.35
CA ALA A 78 -17.38 6.97 -19.08
C ALA A 78 -16.39 8.08 -19.47
N ASP A 79 -15.28 8.25 -18.76
CA ASP A 79 -14.48 9.47 -18.88
C ASP A 79 -13.42 9.45 -20.00
N GLY A 80 -13.25 8.34 -20.73
CA GLY A 80 -12.46 8.24 -21.99
C GLY A 80 -10.95 8.58 -21.90
N ARG A 81 -10.48 9.14 -20.78
CA ARG A 81 -9.13 9.63 -20.53
C ARG A 81 -8.17 8.52 -20.10
N HIS A 82 -8.71 7.35 -19.78
CA HIS A 82 -7.93 6.18 -19.37
C HIS A 82 -8.05 5.09 -20.44
N SER A 83 -7.13 5.15 -21.41
CA SER A 83 -6.87 4.05 -22.35
C SER A 83 -5.49 3.45 -22.03
N PRO A 84 -5.39 2.11 -21.88
CA PRO A 84 -6.43 1.10 -22.08
C PRO A 84 -7.28 0.84 -20.81
N PRO A 85 -8.57 0.45 -20.96
CA PRO A 85 -9.40 0.00 -19.85
C PRO A 85 -8.83 -1.27 -19.20
N CYS A 86 -8.98 -1.40 -17.88
CA CYS A 86 -8.57 -2.62 -17.17
C CYS A 86 -9.36 -3.82 -17.71
N VAL A 87 -8.64 -4.80 -18.27
CA VAL A 87 -9.23 -6.05 -18.77
C VAL A 87 -9.63 -6.90 -17.57
N ARG A 88 -10.93 -7.04 -17.32
CA ARG A 88 -11.48 -8.03 -16.39
C ARG A 88 -11.22 -9.42 -16.98
N ASN A 89 -10.27 -10.15 -16.43
CA ASN A 89 -10.13 -11.58 -16.73
C ASN A 89 -11.23 -12.32 -15.97
N THR A 90 -12.44 -12.38 -16.56
CA THR A 90 -13.45 -13.33 -16.12
C THR A 90 -12.94 -14.72 -16.49
N GLY A 91 -12.39 -15.44 -15.51
CA GLY A 91 -12.15 -16.87 -15.65
C GLY A 91 -13.46 -17.55 -16.04
N HIS A 92 -13.48 -18.20 -17.20
CA HIS A 92 -14.55 -19.09 -17.62
C HIS A 92 -14.64 -20.27 -16.63
N PRO A 93 -15.76 -20.49 -15.92
CA PRO A 93 -16.09 -21.79 -15.36
C PRO A 93 -17.02 -22.45 -16.39
N GLY A 94 -16.48 -23.24 -17.30
CA GLY A 94 -17.35 -23.83 -18.33
C GLY A 94 -16.64 -24.67 -19.36
N LEU A 95 -16.10 -25.80 -18.93
CA LEU A 95 -16.02 -27.00 -19.77
C LEU A 95 -16.35 -28.21 -18.88
N GLU A 96 -17.65 -28.42 -18.64
CA GLU A 96 -18.18 -29.76 -18.38
C GLU A 96 -18.57 -30.41 -19.71
N LEU A 97 -17.95 -31.58 -19.93
CA LEU A 97 -18.48 -32.80 -20.58
C LEU A 97 -18.50 -32.86 -22.13
N PRO A 98 -18.42 -34.08 -22.72
CA PRO A 98 -18.32 -35.42 -22.12
C PRO A 98 -16.92 -36.06 -22.15
#